data_AF-A0A816E225-F1
#
_entry.id   AF-A0A816E225-F1
#
_cell.length_a   1.000
_cell.length_b   1.000
_cell.length_c   1.000
_cell.angle_alpha   90.00
_cell.angle_beta   90.00
_cell.angle_gamma   90.00
#
_symmetry.space_group_name_H-M   'P 1'
#
loop_
_entity.id
_entity.type
_entity.pdbx_description
1 polymer ?
#
loop_
_entity_poly.entity_id
_entity_poly.type
_entity_poly.pdbx_seq_one_letter_code
_entity_poly.pdbx_strand_id
1 'polypeptide(L)'
;MEDLKNKQWVVPAIRHIHELLKQNDYPTFKRNDMNLISLLVDGNDLILYLIQSLTTCQQDVWEKTEGEVKIDTLVDGRFTYEESIKSHLDLLSFLLKKGNMFLILRRAEELWDVLVTHEKWSPFTREIGLDWFIGNVDELNAETRMALFKNRISKFNFNKSYQCYKLYFEHCEIKYRQSNAYSITGKIDSTKLENARLRARLAQLEEENSQLK
;
A
#
# COMPACT_ATOMS: atom_id res chain seq x y z
N MET A 1 4.85 -17.11 -11.90
CA MET A 1 5.15 -15.84 -12.61
C MET A 1 4.33 -15.72 -13.87
N GLU A 2 4.30 -16.77 -14.70
CA GLU A 2 3.50 -16.76 -15.92
C GLU A 2 1.99 -16.61 -15.65
N ASP A 3 1.47 -17.19 -14.56
CA ASP A 3 0.07 -17.03 -14.15
C ASP A 3 -0.31 -15.57 -13.78
N LEU A 4 0.61 -14.84 -13.13
CA LEU A 4 0.46 -13.41 -12.82
C LEU A 4 0.45 -12.56 -14.10
N LYS A 5 1.18 -13.00 -15.14
CA LYS A 5 1.23 -12.32 -16.45
C LYS A 5 0.00 -12.65 -17.31
N ASN A 6 -0.43 -13.91 -17.28
CA ASN A 6 -1.50 -14.45 -18.11
C ASN A 6 -2.88 -14.35 -17.47
N LYS A 7 -2.97 -13.73 -16.28
CA LYS A 7 -4.23 -13.34 -15.62
C LYS A 7 -5.15 -14.52 -15.30
N GLN A 8 -4.60 -15.73 -15.19
CA GLN A 8 -5.35 -16.92 -14.84
C GLN A 8 -4.80 -17.51 -13.55
N TRP A 9 -5.67 -18.02 -12.68
CA TRP A 9 -5.26 -18.65 -11.41
C TRP A 9 -4.41 -17.74 -10.53
N VAL A 10 -4.63 -16.43 -10.63
CA VAL A 10 -3.84 -15.41 -9.94
C VAL A 10 -3.87 -15.60 -8.43
N VAL A 11 -5.06 -15.67 -7.83
CA VAL A 11 -5.21 -15.79 -6.36
C VAL A 11 -4.60 -17.10 -5.82
N PRO A 12 -4.87 -18.29 -6.42
CA PRO A 12 -4.17 -19.52 -6.05
C PRO A 12 -2.64 -19.42 -6.17
N ALA A 13 -2.12 -18.86 -7.26
CA ALA A 13 -0.69 -18.73 -7.48
C ALA A 13 -0.05 -17.82 -6.42
N ILE A 14 -0.68 -16.70 -6.10
CA ILE A 14 -0.22 -15.76 -5.05
C ILE A 14 -0.23 -16.43 -3.67
N ARG A 15 -1.33 -17.10 -3.30
CA ARG A 15 -1.43 -17.82 -2.02
C ARG A 15 -0.39 -18.93 -1.94
N HIS A 16 -0.17 -19.67 -3.03
CA HIS A 16 0.85 -20.72 -3.09
C HIS A 16 2.27 -20.17 -2.93
N ILE A 17 2.62 -19.07 -3.62
CA ILE A 17 3.91 -18.40 -3.44
C ILE A 17 4.07 -17.97 -1.97
N HIS A 18 3.04 -17.37 -1.38
CA HIS A 18 3.07 -16.93 0.01
C HIS A 18 3.26 -18.11 0.99
N GLU A 19 2.58 -19.23 0.76
CA GLU A 19 2.71 -20.45 1.56
C GLU A 19 4.11 -21.07 1.43
N LEU A 20 4.64 -21.20 0.22
CA LEU A 20 6.00 -21.71 0.00
C LEU A 20 7.04 -20.87 0.72
N LEU A 21 6.94 -19.54 0.63
CA LEU A 21 7.87 -18.65 1.30
C LEU A 21 7.74 -18.72 2.83
N LYS A 22 6.53 -18.94 3.37
CA LYS A 22 6.29 -19.16 4.80
C LYS A 22 6.82 -20.51 5.29
N GLN A 23 6.64 -21.58 4.52
CA GLN A 23 7.04 -22.93 4.92
C GLN A 23 8.56 -23.10 4.99
N ASN A 24 9.33 -22.27 4.29
CA ASN A 24 10.79 -22.27 4.37
C ASN A 24 11.34 -21.66 5.69
N ASP A 25 10.49 -21.20 6.61
CA ASP A 25 10.91 -20.62 7.90
C ASP A 25 11.42 -21.61 8.96
N TYR A 26 11.52 -22.92 8.64
CA TYR A 26 12.08 -23.90 9.58
C TYR A 26 13.61 -23.80 9.73
N PRO A 27 14.19 -24.11 10.91
CA PRO A 27 15.53 -23.65 11.32
C PRO A 27 16.72 -24.21 10.52
N THR A 28 16.49 -25.11 9.57
CA THR A 28 17.54 -25.84 8.84
C THR A 28 18.17 -25.05 7.69
N PHE A 29 17.68 -23.86 7.32
CA PHE A 29 18.15 -23.16 6.11
C PHE A 29 18.41 -21.64 6.27
N LYS A 30 18.98 -21.23 7.40
CA LYS A 30 19.13 -19.82 7.86
C LYS A 30 19.98 -18.83 7.03
N ARG A 31 20.38 -19.11 5.78
CA ARG A 31 21.10 -18.15 4.93
C ARG A 31 20.55 -17.95 3.53
N ASN A 32 19.65 -18.82 3.05
CA ASN A 32 19.19 -18.78 1.67
C ASN A 32 17.84 -18.06 1.47
N ASP A 33 17.05 -17.83 2.52
CA ASP A 33 15.72 -17.21 2.37
C ASP A 33 15.80 -15.73 1.98
N MET A 34 16.74 -14.97 2.55
CA MET A 34 17.01 -13.59 2.12
C MET A 34 17.49 -13.54 0.66
N ASN A 35 18.27 -14.54 0.24
CA ASN A 35 18.72 -14.68 -1.14
C ASN A 35 17.56 -15.04 -2.07
N LEU A 36 16.60 -15.87 -1.63
CA LEU A 36 15.43 -16.24 -2.43
C LEU A 36 14.47 -15.06 -2.59
N ILE A 37 14.15 -14.34 -1.50
CA ILE A 37 13.26 -13.17 -1.57
C ILE A 37 13.89 -12.06 -2.41
N SER A 38 15.18 -11.75 -2.20
CA SER A 38 15.89 -10.79 -3.06
C SER A 38 15.95 -11.26 -4.51
N LEU A 39 16.21 -12.55 -4.78
CA LEU A 39 16.17 -13.09 -6.14
C LEU A 39 14.78 -12.98 -6.79
N LEU A 40 13.70 -13.20 -6.03
CA LEU A 40 12.34 -13.07 -6.52
C LEU A 40 11.95 -11.62 -6.75
N VAL A 41 12.34 -10.70 -5.86
CA VAL A 41 11.97 -9.29 -5.96
C VAL A 41 12.85 -8.54 -6.96
N ASP A 42 14.17 -8.63 -6.82
CA ASP A 42 15.14 -7.91 -7.65
C ASP A 42 15.39 -8.63 -8.98
N GLY A 43 15.43 -9.97 -8.96
CA GLY A 43 15.71 -10.77 -10.15
C GLY A 43 14.49 -11.04 -11.03
N ASN A 44 13.26 -10.87 -10.53
CA ASN A 44 12.04 -11.20 -11.27
C ASN A 44 10.95 -10.11 -11.23
N ASP A 45 11.25 -8.92 -10.73
CA ASP A 45 10.30 -7.81 -10.65
C ASP A 45 8.96 -8.20 -9.96
N LEU A 46 9.00 -9.11 -8.98
CA LEU A 46 7.77 -9.69 -8.42
C LEU A 46 6.81 -8.62 -7.86
N ILE A 47 7.32 -7.57 -7.24
CA ILE A 47 6.50 -6.44 -6.75
C ILE A 47 5.75 -5.75 -7.89
N LEU A 48 6.40 -5.52 -9.03
CA LEU A 48 5.76 -4.95 -10.21
C LEU A 48 4.59 -5.84 -10.67
N TYR A 49 4.87 -7.13 -10.82
CA TYR A 49 3.87 -8.07 -11.32
C TYR A 49 2.71 -8.25 -10.35
N LEU A 50 2.92 -8.16 -9.04
CA LEU A 50 1.84 -8.15 -8.06
C LEU A 50 0.95 -6.91 -8.23
N ILE A 51 1.53 -5.72 -8.40
CA ILE A 51 0.75 -4.50 -8.61
C ILE A 51 -0.03 -4.57 -9.93
N GLN A 52 0.61 -4.97 -11.03
CA GLN A 52 -0.04 -5.09 -12.33
C GLN A 52 -1.16 -6.14 -12.35
N SER A 53 -0.91 -7.28 -11.69
CA SER A 53 -1.91 -8.35 -11.52
C SER A 53 -3.11 -7.85 -10.72
N LEU A 54 -2.87 -7.10 -9.65
CA LEU A 54 -3.93 -6.48 -8.86
C LEU A 54 -4.78 -5.53 -9.71
N THR A 55 -4.15 -4.60 -10.43
CA THR A 55 -4.85 -3.66 -11.33
C THR A 55 -5.71 -4.41 -12.35
N THR A 56 -5.13 -5.44 -12.95
CA THR A 56 -5.82 -6.25 -13.96
C THR A 56 -7.02 -6.97 -13.37
N CYS A 57 -6.86 -7.64 -12.23
CA CYS A 57 -7.98 -8.33 -11.57
C CYS A 57 -9.12 -7.36 -11.26
N GLN A 58 -8.80 -6.15 -10.80
CA GLN A 58 -9.80 -5.15 -10.51
C GLN A 58 -10.52 -4.65 -11.76
N GLN A 59 -9.78 -4.45 -12.85
CA GLN A 59 -10.34 -4.04 -14.13
C GLN A 59 -11.23 -5.12 -14.75
N ASP A 60 -10.78 -6.38 -14.75
CA ASP A 60 -11.55 -7.50 -15.30
C ASP A 60 -12.88 -7.70 -14.54
N VAL A 61 -12.85 -7.55 -13.21
CA VAL A 61 -14.07 -7.63 -12.38
C VAL A 61 -14.99 -6.46 -12.69
N TRP A 62 -14.45 -5.25 -12.77
CA TRP A 62 -15.22 -4.05 -13.12
C TRP A 62 -15.90 -4.15 -14.47
N GLU A 63 -15.20 -4.65 -15.49
CA GLU A 63 -15.74 -4.86 -16.84
C GLU A 63 -16.84 -5.93 -16.83
N LYS A 64 -16.65 -7.04 -16.11
CA LYS A 64 -17.64 -8.13 -15.99
C LYS A 64 -18.91 -7.74 -15.23
N THR A 65 -18.81 -6.80 -14.29
CA THR A 65 -19.96 -6.31 -13.51
C THR A 65 -20.51 -4.98 -13.99
N GLU A 66 -20.03 -4.47 -15.14
CA GLU A 66 -20.44 -3.16 -15.67
C GLU A 66 -20.31 -2.01 -14.63
N GLY A 67 -19.31 -2.12 -13.74
CA GLY A 67 -19.06 -1.16 -12.67
C GLY A 67 -19.73 -1.46 -11.32
N GLU A 68 -20.61 -2.45 -11.23
CA GLU A 68 -21.26 -2.85 -9.98
C GLU A 68 -20.42 -3.81 -9.12
N VAL A 69 -19.19 -3.41 -8.81
CA VAL A 69 -18.27 -4.26 -8.03
C VAL A 69 -18.66 -4.27 -6.55
N LYS A 70 -18.95 -5.45 -6.02
CA LYS A 70 -19.19 -5.72 -4.59
C LYS A 70 -18.05 -6.50 -3.98
N ILE A 71 -17.95 -6.48 -2.66
CA ILE A 71 -16.89 -7.17 -1.91
C ILE A 71 -16.87 -8.68 -2.17
N ASP A 72 -18.04 -9.27 -2.42
CA ASP A 72 -18.31 -10.69 -2.67
C ASP A 72 -18.33 -11.05 -4.16
N THR A 73 -18.12 -10.07 -5.05
CA THR A 73 -18.04 -10.33 -6.50
C THR A 73 -16.90 -11.28 -6.80
N LEU A 74 -17.16 -12.33 -7.58
CA LEU A 74 -16.18 -13.37 -7.82
C LEU A 74 -15.14 -12.96 -8.87
N VAL A 75 -13.86 -13.10 -8.50
CA VAL A 75 -12.70 -13.12 -9.40
C VAL A 75 -12.50 -14.55 -9.87
N ASP A 76 -12.43 -14.75 -11.19
CA ASP A 76 -12.32 -16.05 -11.85
C ASP A 76 -13.37 -17.10 -11.41
N GLY A 77 -14.52 -16.63 -10.89
CA GLY A 77 -15.61 -17.49 -10.42
C GLY A 77 -15.30 -18.27 -9.14
N ARG A 78 -14.25 -17.90 -8.38
CA ARG A 78 -13.78 -18.72 -7.23
C ARG A 78 -13.50 -17.95 -5.95
N PHE A 79 -12.84 -16.80 -6.06
CA PHE A 79 -12.44 -15.98 -4.91
C PHE A 79 -13.21 -14.69 -4.93
N THR A 80 -13.53 -14.13 -3.77
CA THR A 80 -14.18 -12.82 -3.74
C THR A 80 -13.20 -11.71 -4.17
N TYR A 81 -13.75 -10.59 -4.60
CA TYR A 81 -13.00 -9.39 -4.96
C TYR A 81 -12.13 -8.92 -3.79
N GLU A 82 -12.69 -8.94 -2.58
CA GLU A 82 -11.95 -8.67 -1.35
C GLU A 82 -10.80 -9.65 -1.14
N GLU A 83 -11.04 -10.96 -1.26
CA GLU A 83 -10.00 -11.98 -1.08
C GLU A 83 -8.88 -11.82 -2.09
N SER A 84 -9.20 -11.43 -3.33
CA SER A 84 -8.21 -11.17 -4.36
C SER A 84 -7.29 -10.02 -3.95
N ILE A 85 -7.86 -8.86 -3.57
CA ILE A 85 -7.07 -7.70 -3.13
C ILE A 85 -6.21 -8.06 -1.92
N LYS A 86 -6.82 -8.65 -0.87
CA LYS A 86 -6.11 -9.01 0.37
C LYS A 86 -4.97 -10.00 0.09
N SER A 87 -5.17 -10.99 -0.77
CA SER A 87 -4.11 -11.95 -1.10
C SER A 87 -2.90 -11.29 -1.75
N HIS A 88 -3.10 -10.33 -2.66
CA HIS A 88 -2.00 -9.56 -3.27
C HIS A 88 -1.25 -8.74 -2.21
N LEU A 89 -2.00 -8.04 -1.36
CA LEU A 89 -1.46 -7.17 -0.32
C LEU A 89 -0.73 -7.92 0.79
N ASP A 90 -1.22 -9.09 1.17
CA ASP A 90 -0.60 -9.96 2.17
C ASP A 90 0.76 -10.48 1.68
N LEU A 91 0.84 -10.92 0.43
CA LEU A 91 2.11 -11.35 -0.15
C LEU A 91 3.08 -10.17 -0.27
N LEU A 92 2.61 -8.99 -0.70
CA LEU A 92 3.45 -7.79 -0.78
C LEU A 92 4.02 -7.40 0.59
N SER A 93 3.18 -7.34 1.62
CA SER A 93 3.60 -7.10 3.01
C SER A 93 4.61 -8.13 3.48
N PHE A 94 4.37 -9.40 3.19
CA PHE A 94 5.28 -10.48 3.56
C PHE A 94 6.65 -10.31 2.90
N LEU A 95 6.70 -10.03 1.60
CA LEU A 95 7.95 -9.84 0.85
C LEU A 95 8.77 -8.70 1.42
N LEU A 96 8.14 -7.54 1.67
CA LEU A 96 8.82 -6.36 2.22
C LEU A 96 9.40 -6.65 3.60
N LYS A 97 8.57 -7.15 4.52
CA LYS A 97 8.96 -7.44 5.90
C LYS A 97 10.02 -8.53 5.99
N LYS A 98 9.80 -9.65 5.30
CA LYS A 98 10.68 -10.81 5.39
C LYS A 98 11.98 -10.61 4.63
N GLY A 99 11.93 -9.91 3.50
CA GLY A 99 13.13 -9.54 2.74
C GLY A 99 13.88 -8.35 3.32
N ASN A 100 13.36 -7.70 4.38
CA ASN A 100 13.90 -6.46 4.93
C ASN A 100 14.12 -5.40 3.84
N MET A 101 13.11 -5.24 2.97
CA MET A 101 13.14 -4.36 1.80
C MET A 101 12.16 -3.21 1.98
N PHE A 102 12.48 -2.08 1.38
CA PHE A 102 11.57 -0.94 1.34
C PHE A 102 10.85 -0.87 -0.02
N LEU A 103 9.56 -0.55 0.01
CA LEU A 103 8.84 -0.21 -1.20
C LEU A 103 9.34 1.16 -1.71
N ILE A 104 9.94 1.16 -2.89
CA ILE A 104 10.44 2.38 -3.53
C ILE A 104 9.28 3.29 -3.97
N LEU A 105 9.53 4.61 -4.03
CA LEU A 105 8.52 5.62 -4.35
C LEU A 105 7.67 5.29 -5.57
N ARG A 106 8.31 4.93 -6.70
CA ARG A 106 7.59 4.58 -7.93
C ARG A 106 6.55 3.48 -7.70
N ARG A 107 6.92 2.40 -7.00
CA ARG A 107 6.01 1.28 -6.72
C ARG A 107 4.94 1.65 -5.71
N ALA A 108 5.29 2.49 -4.74
CA ALA A 108 4.34 2.98 -3.75
C ALA A 108 3.29 3.90 -4.39
N GLU A 109 3.69 4.75 -5.35
CA GLU A 109 2.77 5.58 -6.14
C GLU A 109 1.88 4.74 -7.07
N GLU A 110 2.44 3.75 -7.76
CA GLU A 110 1.65 2.81 -8.58
C GLU A 110 0.59 2.09 -7.73
N LEU A 111 0.98 1.54 -6.57
CA LEU A 111 0.06 0.87 -5.65
C LEU A 111 -1.00 1.83 -5.09
N TRP A 112 -0.60 3.06 -4.74
CA TRP A 112 -1.51 4.11 -4.28
C TRP A 112 -2.54 4.45 -5.36
N ASP A 113 -2.10 4.57 -6.62
CA ASP A 113 -2.99 4.90 -7.72
C ASP A 113 -3.98 3.77 -8.00
N VAL A 114 -3.54 2.52 -7.89
CA VAL A 114 -4.37 1.32 -8.06
C VAL A 114 -5.39 1.14 -6.93
N LEU A 115 -5.10 1.57 -5.71
CA LEU A 115 -5.99 1.29 -4.56
C LEU A 115 -6.81 2.51 -4.10
N VAL A 116 -6.23 3.70 -4.14
CA VAL A 116 -6.75 4.87 -3.42
C VAL A 116 -7.34 5.92 -4.35
N THR A 117 -6.62 6.33 -5.39
CA THR A 117 -7.02 7.48 -6.24
C THR A 117 -7.83 7.08 -7.46
N HIS A 118 -7.87 5.80 -7.82
CA HIS A 118 -8.63 5.37 -8.99
C HIS A 118 -10.12 5.70 -8.84
N GLU A 119 -10.65 6.48 -9.78
CA GLU A 119 -11.99 7.05 -9.70
C GLU A 119 -13.09 5.98 -9.74
N LYS A 120 -12.85 4.91 -10.51
CA LYS A 120 -13.80 3.82 -10.69
C LYS A 120 -13.90 2.90 -9.47
N TRP A 121 -12.89 2.86 -8.59
CA TRP A 121 -12.91 1.87 -7.52
C TRP A 121 -13.84 2.24 -6.38
N SER A 122 -14.45 1.20 -5.81
CA SER A 122 -15.39 1.30 -4.71
C SER A 122 -14.73 1.97 -3.48
N PRO A 123 -15.51 2.64 -2.60
CA PRO A 123 -14.98 3.17 -1.34
C PRO A 123 -14.26 2.12 -0.50
N PHE A 124 -14.72 0.87 -0.54
CA PHE A 124 -14.12 -0.26 0.17
C PHE A 124 -12.70 -0.60 -0.35
N THR A 125 -12.49 -0.58 -1.67
CA THR A 125 -11.13 -0.75 -2.25
C THR A 125 -10.16 0.28 -1.70
N ARG A 126 -10.63 1.54 -1.57
CA ARG A 126 -9.83 2.64 -1.02
C ARG A 126 -9.53 2.44 0.46
N GLU A 127 -10.50 1.96 1.22
CA GLU A 127 -10.35 1.62 2.63
C GLU A 127 -9.28 0.54 2.85
N ILE A 128 -9.37 -0.60 2.14
CA ILE A 128 -8.33 -1.64 2.18
C ILE A 128 -6.96 -1.08 1.83
N GLY A 129 -6.88 -0.26 0.78
CA GLY A 129 -5.62 0.35 0.37
C GLY A 129 -5.01 1.24 1.45
N LEU A 130 -5.81 2.12 2.03
CA LEU A 130 -5.36 3.01 3.11
C LEU A 130 -4.93 2.23 4.35
N ASP A 131 -5.70 1.21 4.75
CA ASP A 131 -5.36 0.34 5.88
C ASP A 131 -4.03 -0.38 5.65
N TRP A 132 -3.78 -0.84 4.43
CA TRP A 132 -2.51 -1.45 4.07
C TRP A 132 -1.34 -0.47 4.19
N PHE A 133 -1.48 0.76 3.68
CA PHE A 133 -0.44 1.79 3.79
C PHE A 133 -0.15 2.16 5.25
N ILE A 134 -1.16 2.18 6.11
CA ILE A 134 -0.98 2.41 7.55
C ILE A 134 -0.23 1.26 8.19
N GLY A 135 -0.68 0.02 7.96
CA GLY A 135 -0.08 -1.19 8.54
C GLY A 135 1.33 -1.50 8.05
N ASN A 136 1.77 -0.87 6.96
CA ASN A 136 3.08 -1.08 6.33
C ASN A 136 3.86 0.23 6.15
N VAL A 137 3.52 1.29 6.89
CA VAL A 137 4.23 2.58 6.82
C VAL A 137 5.73 2.45 7.10
N ASP A 138 6.13 1.44 7.87
CA ASP A 138 7.53 1.18 8.21
C ASP A 138 8.31 0.50 7.10
N GLU A 139 7.61 -0.20 6.21
CA GLU A 139 8.15 -0.79 4.99
C GLU A 139 8.29 0.23 3.85
N LEU A 140 7.87 1.48 4.08
CA LEU A 140 8.17 2.60 3.20
C LEU A 140 9.41 3.32 3.70
N ASN A 141 10.40 3.51 2.83
CA ASN A 141 11.56 4.32 3.21
C ASN A 141 11.16 5.78 3.50
N ALA A 142 11.98 6.50 4.27
CA ALA A 142 11.63 7.84 4.77
C ALA A 142 11.32 8.84 3.64
N GLU A 143 12.06 8.78 2.54
CA GLU A 143 11.84 9.63 1.36
C GLU A 143 10.49 9.34 0.70
N THR A 144 10.18 8.05 0.49
CA THR A 144 8.93 7.58 -0.11
C THR A 144 7.73 8.00 0.74
N ARG A 145 7.81 7.81 2.07
CA ARG A 145 6.76 8.27 3.00
C ARG A 145 6.48 9.76 2.85
N MET A 146 7.54 10.57 2.84
CA MET A 146 7.44 12.01 2.75
C MET A 146 6.87 12.46 1.39
N ALA A 147 7.32 11.85 0.30
CA ALA A 147 6.85 12.18 -1.04
C ALA A 147 5.38 11.79 -1.25
N LEU A 148 4.97 10.57 -0.87
CA LEU A 148 3.56 10.16 -0.91
C LEU A 148 2.68 11.09 -0.08
N PHE A 149 3.16 11.42 1.12
CA PHE A 149 2.44 12.33 2.01
C PHE A 149 2.23 13.71 1.38
N LYS A 150 3.30 14.34 0.89
CA LYS A 150 3.22 15.67 0.29
C LYS A 150 2.43 15.69 -1.00
N ASN A 151 2.63 14.71 -1.88
CA ASN A 151 2.12 14.79 -3.25
C ASN A 151 0.71 14.24 -3.42
N ARG A 152 0.34 13.22 -2.63
CA ARG A 152 -0.93 12.51 -2.80
C ARG A 152 -1.88 12.84 -1.67
N ILE A 153 -1.43 12.61 -0.44
CA ILE A 153 -2.27 12.74 0.74
C ILE A 153 -2.70 14.20 0.96
N SER A 154 -1.76 15.17 0.90
CA SER A 154 -2.10 16.59 1.16
C SER A 154 -3.13 17.20 0.20
N LYS A 155 -3.30 16.59 -0.99
CA LYS A 155 -4.18 17.06 -2.08
C LYS A 155 -5.47 16.26 -2.21
N PHE A 156 -5.64 15.19 -1.44
CA PHE A 156 -6.81 14.31 -1.53
C PHE A 156 -8.05 14.97 -0.90
N ASN A 157 -9.26 14.60 -1.33
CA ASN A 157 -10.52 15.17 -0.82
C ASN A 157 -11.25 14.12 0.04
N PHE A 158 -11.59 14.47 1.28
CA PHE A 158 -11.48 13.57 2.45
C PHE A 158 -12.79 13.07 3.05
N ASN A 159 -13.93 13.18 2.36
CA ASN A 159 -15.24 12.97 2.98
C ASN A 159 -15.53 11.54 3.55
N LYS A 160 -14.60 10.57 3.46
CA LYS A 160 -14.77 9.21 4.02
C LYS A 160 -13.54 8.57 4.67
N SER A 161 -12.40 9.26 4.80
CA SER A 161 -11.09 8.63 5.13
C SER A 161 -10.27 9.36 6.21
N TYR A 162 -10.97 10.02 7.13
CA TYR A 162 -10.36 10.85 8.18
C TYR A 162 -9.52 10.07 9.22
N GLN A 163 -9.96 8.89 9.67
CA GLN A 163 -9.24 8.12 10.70
C GLN A 163 -7.92 7.53 10.18
N CYS A 164 -7.92 6.98 8.97
CA CYS A 164 -6.75 6.45 8.30
C CYS A 164 -5.70 7.55 8.05
N TYR A 165 -6.15 8.74 7.66
CA TYR A 165 -5.31 9.92 7.47
C TYR A 165 -4.66 10.41 8.78
N LYS A 166 -5.43 10.48 9.86
CA LYS A 166 -4.94 10.91 11.18
C LYS A 166 -3.83 9.98 11.69
N LEU A 167 -4.04 8.67 11.59
CA LEU A 167 -3.04 7.66 12.00
C LEU A 167 -1.75 7.76 11.19
N TYR A 168 -1.84 7.90 9.85
CA TYR A 168 -0.66 8.03 9.01
C TYR A 168 0.08 9.37 9.24
N PHE A 169 -0.66 10.45 9.45
CA PHE A 169 -0.10 11.76 9.78
C PHE A 169 0.66 11.73 11.11
N GLU A 170 0.02 11.21 12.16
CA GLU A 170 0.63 11.10 13.49
C GLU A 170 1.91 10.25 13.44
N HIS A 171 1.91 9.15 12.67
CA HIS A 171 3.09 8.30 12.48
C HIS A 171 4.23 9.00 11.73
N CYS A 172 3.93 9.71 10.64
CA CYS A 172 4.93 10.45 9.88
C CYS A 172 5.49 11.64 10.68
N GLU A 173 4.65 12.34 11.45
CA GLU A 173 5.07 13.47 12.27
C GLU A 173 6.03 13.04 13.39
N ILE A 174 5.75 11.91 14.06
CA ILE A 174 6.62 11.35 15.11
C ILE A 174 8.00 11.01 14.53
N LYS A 175 8.06 10.32 13.38
CA LYS A 175 9.33 9.94 12.74
C LYS A 175 10.07 11.15 12.17
N TYR A 176 9.35 12.16 11.68
CA TYR A 176 9.93 13.43 11.25
C TYR A 176 10.59 14.18 12.42
N ARG A 177 9.95 14.27 13.59
CA ARG A 177 10.55 14.88 14.80
C ARG A 177 11.79 14.12 15.27
N GLN A 178 11.76 12.79 15.26
CA GLN A 178 12.91 11.97 15.64
C GLN A 178 14.09 12.19 14.69
N SER A 179 13.87 12.19 13.37
CA SER A 179 14.92 12.45 12.39
C SER A 179 15.49 13.88 12.46
N ASN A 180 14.66 14.88 12.82
CA ASN A 180 15.11 16.27 12.97
C ASN A 180 15.82 16.56 14.29
N ALA A 181 15.58 15.77 15.34
CA ALA A 181 16.35 15.87 16.58
C ALA A 181 17.83 15.49 16.38
N TYR A 182 18.12 14.63 15.40
CA TYR A 182 19.48 14.24 15.03
C TYR A 182 20.15 15.16 13.99
N SER A 183 19.42 16.07 13.33
CA SER A 183 19.93 16.92 12.25
C SER A 183 20.05 18.40 12.64
N ILE A 184 20.38 18.70 13.90
CA ILE A 184 20.71 20.06 14.35
C ILE A 184 21.98 20.55 13.62
N THR A 185 21.81 21.00 12.37
CA THR A 185 22.57 22.01 11.63
C THR A 185 21.75 22.41 10.38
N GLY A 186 20.84 23.39 10.51
CA GLY A 186 20.74 24.45 9.50
C GLY A 186 19.70 24.43 8.35
N LYS A 187 18.63 23.63 8.34
CA LYS A 187 17.55 23.74 7.30
C LYS A 187 16.13 23.74 7.89
N ILE A 188 15.80 24.74 8.72
CA ILE A 188 14.59 24.74 9.57
C ILE A 188 13.38 25.50 8.96
N ASP A 189 13.54 26.33 7.94
CA ASP A 189 12.48 27.28 7.57
C ASP A 189 11.40 26.75 6.61
N SER A 190 11.76 25.98 5.58
CA SER A 190 10.75 25.48 4.62
C SER A 190 9.83 24.42 5.23
N THR A 191 10.35 23.66 6.19
CA THR A 191 9.66 22.50 6.75
C THR A 191 8.76 22.84 7.94
N LYS A 192 9.05 23.93 8.66
CA LYS A 192 8.09 24.50 9.64
C LYS A 192 6.84 25.03 8.95
N LEU A 193 7.01 25.71 7.81
CA LEU A 193 5.90 26.25 7.03
C LEU A 193 5.02 25.14 6.47
N GLU A 194 5.62 24.07 5.98
CA GLU A 194 4.87 22.93 5.45
C GLU A 194 4.13 22.18 6.55
N ASN A 195 4.75 21.94 7.71
CA ASN A 195 4.08 21.36 8.88
C ASN A 195 2.92 22.24 9.39
N ALA A 196 3.07 23.56 9.40
CA ALA A 196 2.00 24.48 9.78
C ALA A 196 0.81 24.39 8.81
N ARG A 197 1.07 24.32 7.50
CA ARG A 197 0.02 24.15 6.47
C ARG A 197 -0.75 22.84 6.65
N LEU A 198 -0.04 21.75 6.94
CA LEU A 198 -0.65 20.45 7.13
C LEU A 198 -1.50 20.37 8.41
N ARG A 199 -1.05 20.99 9.50
CA ARG A 199 -1.83 21.12 10.74
C ARG A 199 -3.10 21.95 10.54
N ALA A 200 -3.01 23.05 9.79
CA ALA A 200 -4.19 23.85 9.44
C ALA A 200 -5.18 23.02 8.60
N ARG A 201 -4.69 22.21 7.65
CA ARG A 201 -5.53 21.32 6.85
C ARG A 201 -6.19 20.23 7.68
N LEU A 202 -5.46 19.63 8.63
CA LEU A 202 -6.03 18.66 9.58
C LEU A 202 -7.18 19.26 10.37
N ALA A 203 -6.98 20.43 10.97
CA ALA A 203 -8.01 21.12 11.75
C ALA A 203 -9.28 21.37 10.93
N GLN A 204 -9.15 21.83 9.68
CA GLN A 204 -10.28 21.98 8.77
C GLN A 204 -11.02 20.66 8.52
N LEU A 205 -10.28 19.57 8.33
CA LEU A 205 -10.88 18.25 8.14
C LEU A 205 -11.58 17.73 9.40
N GLU A 206 -11.08 18.04 10.62
CA GLU A 206 -11.78 17.68 11.87
C GLU A 206 -13.11 18.43 12.00
N GLU A 207 -13.15 19.70 11.59
CA GLU A 207 -14.33 20.55 11.61
C GLU A 207 -15.37 20.13 10.55
N GLU A 208 -14.94 19.89 9.31
CA GLU A 208 -15.79 19.40 8.21
C GLU A 208 -16.44 18.05 8.57
N ASN A 209 -15.69 17.13 9.18
CA ASN A 209 -16.20 15.82 9.60
C ASN A 209 -17.16 15.91 10.81
N SER A 210 -16.99 16.91 11.67
CA SER A 210 -17.91 17.16 12.79
C SER A 210 -19.26 17.71 12.35
N GLN A 211 -19.32 18.37 11.19
CA GLN A 211 -20.56 18.90 10.60
C GLN A 211 -21.36 17.86 9.79
N LEU A 212 -20.73 16.73 9.45
CA LEU A 212 -21.35 15.62 8.70
C LEU A 212 -21.98 14.52 9.59
N LYS A 213 -21.87 14.64 10.92
CA LYS A 213 -22.50 13.77 11.92
C LYS A 213 -23.73 14.41 12.53
#